data_AF-A0A519NJM5-F1
#
_entry.id   AF-A0A519NJM5-F1
#
_cell.length_a   1.000
_cell.length_b   1.000
_cell.length_c   1.000
_cell.angle_alpha   90.00
_cell.angle_beta   90.00
_cell.angle_gamma   90.00
#
_symmetry.space_group_name_H-M   'P 1'
#
loop_
_entity.id
_entity.type
_entity.pdbx_description
1 polymer ?
#
loop_
_entity_poly.entity_id
_entity_poly.type
_entity_poly.pdbx_seq_one_letter_code
_entity_poly.pdbx_strand_id
1 'polypeptide(L)'
;EKEEENLAKKKEIIAGIEALATEKVAAHNAWQGQIDKVEALREQFFKAGKVPIEVNEETWAAFKTAVRNFNSLKNSFYKDIKKDQQDNLNRKLALVEKAKALQDSEDFDATTPVMKQIQDEWKTIGHVPRKYSDSVWKDFKAACNHYFDKLHEKRNEANTEEIEAFEKKKEYLDSLKDFELTGEHRADLDAIKKHIENWKTMGRVPQARRHIEGKFNKILDALFDKLSLSKKETDMVKFSNRLEQLEEGGDSRKIEGEKIFIMRKVDELQSEIFQLENNIQFFSKGKGDNPLVKEVLKNIERHKEELKSWKDKLKQIRNMKQE
;
A
#
# COMPACT_ATOMS: atom_id res chain seq x y z
N GLU A 1 16.00 79.62 -0.32
CA GLU A 1 14.89 78.97 -1.05
C GLU A 1 15.33 77.73 -1.82
N LYS A 2 16.07 77.82 -2.93
CA LYS A 2 16.47 76.63 -3.73
C LYS A 2 17.22 75.54 -2.96
N GLU A 3 18.12 75.90 -2.04
CA GLU A 3 18.86 74.91 -1.24
C GLU A 3 17.99 74.26 -0.15
N GLU A 4 17.04 75.01 0.41
CA GLU A 4 16.03 74.50 1.36
C GLU A 4 15.03 73.56 0.67
N GLU A 5 14.59 73.89 -0.55
CA GLU A 5 13.77 72.99 -1.37
C GLU A 5 14.52 71.70 -1.74
N ASN A 6 15.82 71.79 -2.05
CA ASN A 6 16.66 70.62 -2.29
C ASN A 6 16.80 69.76 -1.03
N LEU A 7 16.91 70.39 0.15
CA LEU A 7 16.98 69.70 1.43
C LEU A 7 15.68 68.94 1.74
N ALA A 8 14.53 69.59 1.53
CA ALA A 8 13.22 68.95 1.70
C ALA A 8 13.07 67.72 0.79
N LYS A 9 13.42 67.85 -0.50
CA LYS A 9 13.41 66.73 -1.45
C LYS A 9 14.36 65.60 -1.02
N LYS A 10 15.57 65.92 -0.55
CA LYS A 10 16.51 64.90 -0.07
C LYS A 10 16.00 64.17 1.18
N LYS A 11 15.36 64.88 2.10
CA LYS A 11 14.73 64.27 3.29
C LYS A 11 13.58 63.33 2.90
N GLU A 12 12.74 63.73 1.94
CA GLU A 12 11.65 62.88 1.42
C GLU A 12 12.20 61.60 0.76
N ILE A 13 13.26 61.72 -0.04
CA ILE A 13 13.92 60.58 -0.67
C ILE A 13 14.51 59.62 0.38
N ILE A 14 15.17 60.15 1.42
CA ILE A 14 15.70 59.34 2.53
C ILE A 14 14.56 58.59 3.24
N ALA A 15 13.47 59.28 3.57
CA ALA A 15 12.29 58.67 4.19
C ALA A 15 11.68 57.57 3.30
N GLY A 16 11.69 57.77 1.98
CA GLY A 16 11.26 56.75 1.01
C GLY A 16 12.15 55.48 1.04
N ILE A 17 13.47 55.64 1.14
CA ILE A 17 14.40 54.50 1.26
C ILE A 17 14.20 53.79 2.61
N GLU A 18 14.00 54.53 3.69
CA GLU A 18 13.73 53.96 5.02
C GLU A 18 12.40 53.19 5.06
N ALA A 19 11.34 53.72 4.43
CA ALA A 19 10.07 53.02 4.31
C ALA A 19 10.23 51.67 3.58
N LEU A 20 10.96 51.64 2.47
CA LEU A 20 11.27 50.40 1.75
C LEU A 20 12.10 49.41 2.60
N ALA A 21 12.91 49.90 3.54
CA ALA A 21 13.65 49.06 4.48
C ALA A 21 12.78 48.50 5.63
N THR A 22 11.51 48.89 5.75
CA THR A 22 10.57 48.33 6.74
C THR A 22 9.58 47.33 6.15
N GLU A 23 9.41 47.34 4.83
CA GLU A 23 8.52 46.44 4.11
C GLU A 23 9.10 45.03 4.07
N LYS A 24 8.36 44.05 4.61
CA LYS A 24 8.77 42.65 4.58
C LYS A 24 8.49 42.04 3.22
N VAL A 25 9.55 41.59 2.54
CA VAL A 25 9.45 40.93 1.24
C VAL A 25 9.94 39.48 1.32
N ALA A 26 9.10 38.55 0.87
CA ALA A 26 9.34 37.12 0.94
C ALA A 26 9.75 36.47 -0.40
N ALA A 27 9.70 37.22 -1.51
CA ALA A 27 9.93 36.67 -2.85
C ALA A 27 11.01 37.45 -3.61
N HIS A 28 11.79 36.72 -4.43
CA HIS A 28 12.89 37.30 -5.20
C HIS A 28 12.42 38.39 -6.17
N ASN A 29 11.30 38.19 -6.87
CA ASN A 29 10.74 39.17 -7.80
C ASN A 29 10.36 40.49 -7.10
N ALA A 30 9.75 40.41 -5.92
CA ALA A 30 9.40 41.58 -5.13
C ALA A 30 10.64 42.30 -4.59
N TRP A 31 11.69 41.55 -4.21
CA TRP A 31 12.98 42.13 -3.84
C TRP A 31 13.65 42.87 -5.00
N GLN A 32 13.56 42.32 -6.22
CA GLN A 32 14.06 43.00 -7.41
C GLN A 32 13.35 44.34 -7.62
N GLY A 33 12.02 44.38 -7.50
CA GLY A 33 11.27 45.62 -7.59
C GLY A 33 11.62 46.65 -6.51
N GLN A 34 11.90 46.20 -5.27
CA GLN A 34 12.39 47.10 -4.23
C GLN A 34 13.81 47.63 -4.52
N ILE A 35 14.70 46.81 -5.06
CA ILE A 35 16.04 47.23 -5.48
C ILE A 35 15.93 48.33 -6.54
N ASP A 36 15.07 48.14 -7.54
CA ASP A 36 14.87 49.10 -8.63
C ASP A 36 14.30 50.44 -8.09
N LYS A 37 13.36 50.38 -7.14
CA LYS A 37 12.82 51.58 -6.45
C LYS A 37 13.90 52.32 -5.67
N VAL A 38 14.72 51.60 -4.90
CA VAL A 38 15.84 52.22 -4.14
C VAL A 38 16.85 52.84 -5.10
N GLU A 39 17.18 52.20 -6.22
CA GLU A 39 18.12 52.76 -7.19
C GLU A 39 17.57 54.03 -7.84
N ALA A 40 16.28 54.06 -8.19
CA ALA A 40 15.62 55.28 -8.68
C ALA A 40 15.65 56.42 -7.65
N LEU A 41 15.42 56.13 -6.37
CA LEU A 41 15.54 57.10 -5.28
C LEU A 41 16.97 57.59 -5.09
N ARG A 42 17.97 56.71 -5.22
CA ARG A 42 19.39 57.09 -5.18
C ARG A 42 19.74 58.03 -6.33
N GLU A 43 19.29 57.75 -7.54
CA GLU A 43 19.48 58.67 -8.68
C GLU A 43 18.83 60.03 -8.43
N GLN A 44 17.60 60.06 -7.90
CA GLN A 44 16.92 61.30 -7.55
C GLN A 44 17.68 62.09 -6.48
N PHE A 45 18.28 61.41 -5.50
CA PHE A 45 19.09 62.05 -4.46
C PHE A 45 20.33 62.74 -5.06
N PHE A 46 21.00 62.11 -6.03
CA PHE A 46 22.17 62.69 -6.69
C PHE A 46 21.80 63.81 -7.68
N LYS A 47 20.61 63.74 -8.30
CA LYS A 47 20.07 64.81 -9.16
C LYS A 47 19.56 66.00 -8.34
N ALA A 48 19.14 65.79 -7.09
CA ALA A 48 18.79 66.85 -6.16
C ALA A 48 20.05 67.65 -5.81
N GLY A 49 20.06 68.94 -6.13
CA GLY A 49 21.23 69.82 -6.06
C GLY A 49 21.83 70.00 -4.66
N LYS A 50 22.64 71.06 -4.50
CA LYS A 50 23.28 71.35 -3.22
C LYS A 50 22.24 71.72 -2.14
N VAL A 51 22.55 71.34 -0.91
CA VAL A 51 21.80 71.68 0.31
C VAL A 51 22.63 72.66 1.13
N PRO A 52 22.05 73.35 2.14
CA PRO A 52 22.79 74.28 2.99
C PRO A 52 24.00 73.59 3.63
N ILE A 53 25.13 74.30 3.69
CA ILE A 53 26.41 73.77 4.18
C ILE A 53 26.29 73.19 5.60
N GLU A 54 25.50 73.84 6.45
CA GLU A 54 25.29 73.47 7.85
C GLU A 54 24.73 72.06 8.04
N VAL A 55 23.91 71.57 7.09
CA VAL A 55 23.21 70.28 7.18
C VAL A 55 23.65 69.28 6.12
N ASN A 56 24.63 69.62 5.29
CA ASN A 56 25.07 68.80 4.17
C ASN A 56 25.66 67.45 4.64
N GLU A 57 26.49 67.48 5.68
CA GLU A 57 27.13 66.28 6.21
C GLU A 57 26.12 65.35 6.91
N GLU A 58 25.19 65.92 7.67
CA GLU A 58 24.08 65.21 8.31
C GLU A 58 23.16 64.54 7.27
N THR A 59 22.75 65.29 6.24
CA THR A 59 21.89 64.78 5.16
C THR A 59 22.56 63.63 4.40
N TRP A 60 23.87 63.75 4.14
CA TRP A 60 24.64 62.67 3.51
C TRP A 60 24.80 61.45 4.42
N ALA A 61 25.01 61.65 5.73
CA ALA A 61 25.09 60.58 6.70
C ALA A 61 23.76 59.82 6.84
N ALA A 62 22.62 60.54 6.86
CA ALA A 62 21.29 59.96 6.88
C ALA A 62 21.01 59.10 5.63
N PHE A 63 21.32 59.63 4.44
CA PHE A 63 21.21 58.87 3.18
C PHE A 63 22.04 57.58 3.18
N LYS A 64 23.33 57.67 3.58
CA LYS A 64 24.19 56.49 3.68
C LYS A 64 23.63 55.44 4.65
N THR A 65 23.09 55.89 5.78
CA THR A 65 22.49 55.01 6.79
C THR A 65 21.24 54.31 6.24
N ALA A 66 20.33 55.04 5.60
CA ALA A 66 19.14 54.47 4.97
C ALA A 66 19.50 53.40 3.91
N VAL A 67 20.44 53.72 3.01
CA VAL A 67 20.93 52.77 1.99
C VAL A 67 21.63 51.56 2.60
N ARG A 68 22.42 51.75 3.68
CA ARG A 68 23.09 50.65 4.39
C ARG A 68 22.08 49.71 5.04
N ASN A 69 21.05 50.25 5.69
CA ASN A 69 20.00 49.46 6.35
C ASN A 69 19.25 48.60 5.33
N PHE A 70 18.82 49.20 4.20
CA PHE A 70 18.20 48.45 3.11
C PHE A 70 19.10 47.33 2.57
N ASN A 71 20.38 47.63 2.30
CA ASN A 71 21.33 46.62 1.80
C ASN A 71 21.59 45.50 2.80
N SER A 72 21.58 45.78 4.11
CA SER A 72 21.71 44.76 5.15
C SER A 72 20.56 43.74 5.10
N LEU A 73 19.32 44.21 4.94
CA LEU A 73 18.14 43.36 4.82
C LEU A 73 18.16 42.53 3.53
N LYS A 74 18.48 43.18 2.40
CA LYS A 74 18.68 42.50 1.11
C LYS A 74 19.69 41.37 1.22
N ASN A 75 20.86 41.67 1.80
CA ASN A 75 21.94 40.69 1.93
C ASN A 75 21.55 39.54 2.87
N SER A 76 20.80 39.82 3.94
CA SER A 76 20.27 38.77 4.82
C SER A 76 19.31 37.85 4.06
N PHE A 77 18.34 38.41 3.33
CA PHE A 77 17.36 37.65 2.56
C PHE A 77 18.02 36.68 1.56
N TYR A 78 18.98 37.16 0.77
CA TYR A 78 19.69 36.29 -0.19
C TYR A 78 20.61 35.27 0.49
N LYS A 79 21.16 35.59 1.66
CA LYS A 79 21.91 34.64 2.47
C LYS A 79 21.01 33.53 3.00
N ASP A 80 19.81 33.86 3.45
CA ASP A 80 18.83 32.90 3.96
C ASP A 80 18.32 31.99 2.83
N ILE A 81 17.98 32.54 1.66
CA ILE A 81 17.65 31.73 0.47
C ILE A 81 18.77 30.74 0.14
N LYS A 82 20.02 31.21 0.14
CA LYS A 82 21.16 30.34 -0.19
C LYS A 82 21.33 29.24 0.85
N LYS A 83 21.10 29.54 2.12
CA LYS A 83 21.11 28.56 3.21
C LYS A 83 19.99 27.53 3.03
N ASP A 84 18.75 27.97 2.81
CA ASP A 84 17.61 27.09 2.60
C ASP A 84 17.80 26.17 1.40
N GLN A 85 18.35 26.69 0.29
CA GLN A 85 18.70 25.88 -0.87
C GLN A 85 19.76 24.83 -0.54
N GLN A 86 20.77 25.17 0.27
CA GLN A 86 21.80 24.23 0.70
C GLN A 86 21.21 23.14 1.63
N ASP A 87 20.31 23.50 2.53
CA ASP A 87 19.63 22.56 3.42
C ASP A 87 18.71 21.62 2.60
N ASN A 88 17.99 22.15 1.61
CA ASN A 88 17.22 21.36 0.66
C ASN A 88 18.11 20.39 -0.14
N LEU A 89 19.31 20.84 -0.55
CA LEU A 89 20.27 20.00 -1.26
C LEU A 89 20.71 18.82 -0.39
N ASN A 90 21.07 19.09 0.87
CA ASN A 90 21.48 18.05 1.81
C ASN A 90 20.37 17.02 2.04
N ARG A 91 19.12 17.49 2.21
CA ARG A 91 17.95 16.62 2.35
C ARG A 91 17.71 15.77 1.11
N LYS A 92 17.77 16.36 -0.10
CA LYS A 92 17.62 15.61 -1.35
C LYS A 92 18.73 14.59 -1.55
N LEU A 93 19.99 14.94 -1.26
CA LEU A 93 21.11 13.98 -1.30
C LEU A 93 20.90 12.81 -0.34
N ALA A 94 20.41 13.06 0.88
CA ALA A 94 20.10 11.99 1.83
C ALA A 94 18.99 11.05 1.29
N LEU A 95 17.99 11.58 0.58
CA LEU A 95 16.98 10.75 -0.09
C LEU A 95 17.56 9.94 -1.25
N VAL A 96 18.47 10.51 -2.03
CA VAL A 96 19.18 9.78 -3.10
C VAL A 96 19.96 8.61 -2.52
N GLU A 97 20.73 8.83 -1.45
CA GLU A 97 21.51 7.75 -0.83
C GLU A 97 20.62 6.65 -0.24
N LYS A 98 19.50 7.01 0.40
CA LYS A 98 18.50 6.03 0.84
C LYS A 98 17.90 5.25 -0.33
N ALA A 99 17.56 5.91 -1.43
CA ALA A 99 17.02 5.25 -2.61
C ALA A 99 18.04 4.29 -3.23
N LYS A 100 19.31 4.71 -3.35
CA LYS A 100 20.41 3.86 -3.85
C LYS A 100 20.65 2.64 -2.96
N ALA A 101 20.59 2.80 -1.64
CA ALA A 101 20.75 1.67 -0.71
C ALA A 101 19.64 0.62 -0.83
N LEU A 102 18.45 1.04 -1.28
CA LEU A 102 17.28 0.17 -1.40
C LEU A 102 17.04 -0.33 -2.84
N GLN A 103 17.78 0.19 -3.83
CA GLN A 103 17.46 -0.04 -5.24
C GLN A 103 17.58 -1.51 -5.67
N ASP A 104 18.48 -2.26 -5.03
CA ASP A 104 18.76 -3.67 -5.35
C ASP A 104 18.00 -4.66 -4.44
N SER A 105 17.23 -4.14 -3.47
CA SER A 105 16.46 -4.96 -2.52
C SER A 105 15.43 -5.84 -3.22
N GLU A 106 15.34 -7.10 -2.79
CA GLU A 106 14.37 -8.08 -3.30
C GLU A 106 13.19 -8.31 -2.35
N ASP A 107 13.24 -7.71 -1.16
CA ASP A 107 12.10 -7.63 -0.25
C ASP A 107 11.17 -6.50 -0.71
N PHE A 108 10.39 -6.81 -1.75
CA PHE A 108 9.48 -5.84 -2.37
C PHE A 108 8.35 -5.40 -1.42
N ASP A 109 7.95 -6.25 -0.48
CA ASP A 109 6.85 -5.95 0.45
C ASP A 109 7.28 -4.90 1.48
N ALA A 110 8.50 -5.00 2.02
CA ALA A 110 9.04 -4.01 2.94
C ALA A 110 9.58 -2.76 2.21
N THR A 111 10.20 -2.94 1.04
CA THR A 111 10.94 -1.86 0.36
C THR A 111 10.03 -0.92 -0.45
N THR A 112 8.96 -1.44 -1.07
CA THR A 112 8.08 -0.62 -1.92
C THR A 112 7.42 0.55 -1.18
N PRO A 113 6.85 0.37 0.03
CA PRO A 113 6.30 1.48 0.81
C PRO A 113 7.34 2.55 1.12
N VAL A 114 8.57 2.14 1.46
CA VAL A 114 9.66 3.06 1.77
C VAL A 114 10.09 3.83 0.52
N MET A 115 10.24 3.18 -0.62
CA MET A 115 10.60 3.84 -1.88
C MET A 115 9.55 4.88 -2.30
N LYS A 116 8.26 4.60 -2.09
CA LYS A 116 7.17 5.58 -2.32
C LYS A 116 7.25 6.76 -1.35
N GLN A 117 7.50 6.49 -0.06
CA GLN A 117 7.67 7.55 0.93
C GLN A 117 8.84 8.48 0.57
N ILE A 118 9.96 7.94 0.08
CA ILE A 118 11.09 8.73 -0.40
C ILE A 118 10.66 9.62 -1.57
N GLN A 119 9.91 9.10 -2.55
CA GLN A 119 9.38 9.90 -3.67
C GLN A 119 8.43 11.02 -3.23
N ASP A 120 7.62 10.77 -2.21
CA ASP A 120 6.71 11.78 -1.69
C ASP A 120 7.46 12.85 -0.87
N GLU A 121 8.40 12.44 -0.02
CA GLU A 121 9.27 13.36 0.71
C GLU A 121 10.07 14.26 -0.25
N TRP A 122 10.59 13.69 -1.35
CA TRP A 122 11.29 14.44 -2.39
C TRP A 122 10.49 15.63 -2.93
N LYS A 123 9.18 15.44 -3.19
CA LYS A 123 8.29 16.47 -3.72
C LYS A 123 8.03 17.60 -2.72
N THR A 124 8.14 17.32 -1.42
CA THR A 124 7.96 18.32 -0.36
C THR A 124 9.19 19.22 -0.15
N ILE A 125 10.36 18.78 -0.63
CA ILE A 125 11.60 19.55 -0.49
C ILE A 125 11.68 20.60 -1.61
N GLY A 126 11.91 21.85 -1.21
CA GLY A 126 12.01 22.99 -2.10
C GLY A 126 13.19 22.95 -3.08
N HIS A 127 13.46 24.10 -3.69
CA HIS A 127 14.51 24.24 -4.70
C HIS A 127 15.90 24.06 -4.08
N VAL A 128 16.81 23.52 -4.89
CA VAL A 128 18.24 23.37 -4.57
C VAL A 128 19.06 24.34 -5.43
N PRO A 129 20.35 24.57 -5.14
CA PRO A 129 21.18 25.43 -5.96
C PRO A 129 21.21 24.89 -7.40
N ARG A 130 21.02 25.79 -8.38
CA ARG A 130 20.89 25.43 -9.81
C ARG A 130 22.00 24.52 -10.32
N LYS A 131 23.23 24.68 -9.81
CA LYS A 131 24.41 23.85 -10.13
C LYS A 131 24.19 22.34 -9.88
N TYR A 132 23.40 21.98 -8.86
CA TYR A 132 23.20 20.58 -8.44
C TYR A 132 21.80 20.05 -8.77
N SER A 133 20.89 20.90 -9.24
CA SER A 133 19.49 20.52 -9.48
C SER A 133 19.37 19.32 -10.42
N ASP A 134 20.04 19.39 -11.57
CA ASP A 134 19.90 18.38 -12.61
C ASP A 134 20.59 17.06 -12.26
N SER A 135 21.78 17.13 -11.65
CA SER A 135 22.53 15.94 -11.24
C SER A 135 21.80 15.18 -10.14
N VAL A 136 21.34 15.87 -9.10
CA VAL A 136 20.64 15.25 -7.97
C VAL A 136 19.30 14.66 -8.42
N TRP A 137 18.58 15.33 -9.33
CA TRP A 137 17.36 14.77 -9.92
C TRP A 137 17.64 13.53 -10.77
N LYS A 138 18.69 13.56 -11.59
CA LYS A 138 19.06 12.41 -12.45
C LYS A 138 19.40 11.19 -11.60
N ASP A 139 20.22 11.36 -10.57
CA ASP A 139 20.61 10.28 -9.65
C ASP A 139 19.40 9.73 -8.90
N PHE A 140 18.53 10.60 -8.40
CA PHE A 140 17.31 10.22 -7.72
C PHE A 140 16.40 9.36 -8.62
N LYS A 141 16.14 9.88 -9.83
CA LYS A 141 15.28 9.20 -10.82
C LYS A 141 15.87 7.86 -11.22
N ALA A 142 17.18 7.79 -11.43
CA ALA A 142 17.85 6.54 -11.81
C ALA A 142 17.67 5.46 -10.72
N ALA A 143 17.92 5.79 -9.45
CA ALA A 143 17.76 4.85 -8.35
C ALA A 143 16.31 4.37 -8.18
N CYS A 144 15.33 5.28 -8.27
CA CYS A 144 13.93 4.89 -8.20
C CYS A 144 13.51 4.03 -9.40
N ASN A 145 13.90 4.41 -10.61
CA ASN A 145 13.56 3.65 -11.81
C ASN A 145 14.13 2.23 -11.76
N HIS A 146 15.41 2.08 -11.40
CA HIS A 146 16.05 0.77 -11.26
C HIS A 146 15.25 -0.19 -10.36
N TYR A 147 14.81 0.29 -9.19
CA TYR A 147 13.99 -0.50 -8.29
C TYR A 147 12.62 -0.88 -8.90
N PHE A 148 11.91 0.09 -9.47
CA PHE A 148 10.57 -0.15 -10.01
C PHE A 148 10.57 -0.96 -11.31
N ASP A 149 11.62 -0.86 -12.10
CA ASP A 149 11.84 -1.68 -13.29
C ASP A 149 12.06 -3.15 -12.88
N LYS A 150 12.92 -3.42 -11.88
CA LYS A 150 13.12 -4.76 -11.31
C LYS A 150 11.84 -5.35 -10.71
N LEU A 151 11.05 -4.53 -9.99
CA LEU A 151 9.74 -4.94 -9.48
C LEU A 151 8.78 -5.29 -10.62
N HIS A 152 8.79 -4.51 -11.70
CA HIS A 152 7.94 -4.74 -12.86
C HIS A 152 8.31 -6.02 -13.61
N GLU A 153 9.61 -6.27 -13.82
CA GLU A 153 10.13 -7.50 -14.42
C GLU A 153 9.69 -8.73 -13.64
N LYS A 154 9.93 -8.78 -12.33
CA LYS A 154 9.51 -9.92 -11.48
C LYS A 154 8.00 -10.14 -11.53
N ARG A 155 7.21 -9.07 -11.57
CA ARG A 155 5.75 -9.16 -11.67
C ARG A 155 5.30 -9.67 -13.05
N ASN A 156 5.98 -9.27 -14.11
CA ASN A 156 5.67 -9.74 -15.46
C ASN A 156 6.06 -11.21 -15.65
N GLU A 157 7.22 -11.64 -15.15
CA GLU A 157 7.63 -13.05 -15.14
C GLU A 157 6.59 -13.91 -14.42
N ALA A 158 6.19 -13.54 -13.20
CA ALA A 158 5.15 -14.24 -12.45
C ALA A 158 3.82 -14.30 -13.23
N ASN A 159 3.44 -13.23 -13.91
CA ASN A 159 2.22 -13.20 -14.72
C ASN A 159 2.30 -14.11 -15.96
N THR A 160 3.47 -14.25 -16.58
CA THR A 160 3.68 -15.18 -17.71
C THR A 160 3.53 -16.63 -17.24
N GLU A 161 4.19 -17.02 -16.15
CA GLU A 161 4.07 -18.37 -15.58
C GLU A 161 2.61 -18.69 -15.20
N GLU A 162 1.90 -17.72 -14.59
CA GLU A 162 0.49 -17.88 -14.25
C GLU A 162 -0.40 -18.03 -15.50
N ILE A 163 -0.11 -17.31 -16.59
CA ILE A 163 -0.85 -17.44 -17.86
C ILE A 163 -0.63 -18.82 -18.49
N GLU A 164 0.62 -19.31 -18.53
CA GLU A 164 0.92 -20.65 -19.03
C GLU A 164 0.23 -21.74 -18.20
N ALA A 165 0.24 -21.61 -16.87
CA ALA A 165 -0.49 -22.48 -15.96
C ALA A 165 -2.00 -22.48 -16.25
N PHE A 166 -2.58 -21.30 -16.54
CA PHE A 166 -3.98 -21.20 -16.93
C PHE A 166 -4.27 -21.93 -18.25
N GLU A 167 -3.39 -21.83 -19.24
CA GLU A 167 -3.56 -22.51 -20.53
C GLU A 167 -3.49 -24.03 -20.37
N LYS A 168 -2.50 -24.55 -19.63
CA LYS A 168 -2.39 -25.97 -19.28
C LYS A 168 -3.64 -26.48 -18.55
N LYS A 169 -4.13 -25.72 -17.56
CA LYS A 169 -5.37 -26.05 -16.83
C LYS A 169 -6.60 -26.03 -17.72
N LYS A 170 -6.66 -25.11 -18.69
CA LYS A 170 -7.79 -25.03 -19.64
C LYS A 170 -7.83 -26.26 -20.54
N GLU A 171 -6.69 -26.63 -21.13
CA GLU A 171 -6.56 -27.83 -21.95
C GLU A 171 -6.88 -29.10 -21.14
N TYR A 172 -6.41 -29.16 -19.91
CA TYR A 172 -6.70 -30.29 -19.03
C TYR A 172 -8.19 -30.42 -18.70
N LEU A 173 -8.89 -29.31 -18.43
CA LEU A 173 -10.35 -29.34 -18.25
C LEU A 173 -11.08 -29.87 -19.47
N ASP A 174 -10.62 -29.52 -20.67
CA ASP A 174 -11.22 -30.03 -21.89
C ASP A 174 -11.00 -31.54 -22.02
N SER A 175 -9.80 -32.05 -21.69
CA SER A 175 -9.53 -33.51 -21.65
C SER A 175 -10.35 -34.27 -20.59
N LEU A 176 -10.71 -33.61 -19.49
CA LEU A 176 -11.41 -34.23 -18.37
C LEU A 176 -12.92 -34.33 -18.58
N LYS A 177 -13.48 -33.63 -19.58
CA LYS A 177 -14.90 -33.74 -19.95
C LYS A 177 -15.26 -35.12 -20.49
N ASP A 178 -14.31 -35.76 -21.17
CA ASP A 178 -14.49 -37.08 -21.78
C ASP A 178 -14.15 -38.23 -20.80
N PHE A 179 -13.81 -37.90 -19.55
CA PHE A 179 -13.53 -38.89 -18.53
C PHE A 179 -14.82 -39.56 -18.02
N GLU A 180 -14.89 -40.87 -18.18
CA GLU A 180 -15.97 -41.70 -17.67
C GLU A 180 -15.47 -42.64 -16.56
N LEU A 181 -16.32 -42.85 -15.57
CA LEU A 181 -16.04 -43.74 -14.45
C LEU A 181 -16.18 -45.19 -14.91
N THR A 182 -15.28 -46.05 -14.44
CA THR A 182 -15.25 -47.48 -14.79
C THR A 182 -16.31 -48.29 -14.06
N GLY A 183 -16.90 -47.72 -13.00
CA GLY A 183 -17.87 -48.39 -12.13
C GLY A 183 -17.22 -49.17 -10.98
N GLU A 184 -15.88 -49.29 -10.96
CA GLU A 184 -15.15 -49.87 -9.85
C GLU A 184 -14.78 -48.79 -8.83
N HIS A 185 -15.50 -48.80 -7.70
CA HIS A 185 -15.47 -47.73 -6.70
C HIS A 185 -14.07 -47.30 -6.23
N ARG A 186 -13.17 -48.26 -5.97
CA ARG A 186 -11.81 -47.97 -5.50
C ARG A 186 -10.93 -47.41 -6.62
N ALA A 187 -11.02 -47.98 -7.82
CA ALA A 187 -10.24 -47.54 -8.97
C ALA A 187 -10.66 -46.13 -9.41
N ASP A 188 -11.95 -45.84 -9.42
CA ASP A 188 -12.50 -44.55 -9.77
C ASP A 188 -12.14 -43.45 -8.74
N LEU A 189 -12.12 -43.78 -7.45
CA LEU A 189 -11.66 -42.86 -6.39
C LEU A 189 -10.18 -42.49 -6.59
N ASP A 190 -9.33 -43.49 -6.85
CA ASP A 190 -7.91 -43.27 -7.04
C ASP A 190 -7.63 -42.49 -8.34
N ALA A 191 -8.43 -42.70 -9.39
CA ALA A 191 -8.39 -41.91 -10.61
C ALA A 191 -8.75 -40.43 -10.35
N ILE A 192 -9.83 -40.15 -9.61
CA ILE A 192 -10.22 -38.78 -9.25
C ILE A 192 -9.12 -38.10 -8.41
N LYS A 193 -8.52 -38.80 -7.44
CA LYS A 193 -7.40 -38.28 -6.65
C LYS A 193 -6.20 -37.94 -7.53
N LYS A 194 -5.88 -38.80 -8.50
CA LYS A 194 -4.82 -38.54 -9.48
C LYS A 194 -5.11 -37.30 -10.33
N HIS A 195 -6.37 -37.09 -10.70
CA HIS A 195 -6.75 -35.88 -11.42
C HIS A 195 -6.59 -34.61 -10.58
N ILE A 196 -6.88 -34.68 -9.27
CA ILE A 196 -6.63 -33.59 -8.32
C ILE A 196 -5.14 -33.31 -8.20
N GLU A 197 -4.31 -34.35 -8.09
CA GLU A 197 -2.86 -34.20 -8.00
C GLU A 197 -2.25 -33.58 -9.26
N ASN A 198 -2.63 -34.08 -10.44
CA ASN A 198 -2.23 -33.49 -11.72
C ASN A 198 -2.62 -32.01 -11.81
N TRP A 199 -3.85 -31.67 -11.40
CA TRP A 199 -4.33 -30.29 -11.40
C TRP A 199 -3.50 -29.36 -10.52
N LYS A 200 -3.02 -29.86 -9.37
CA LYS A 200 -2.12 -29.13 -8.47
C LYS A 200 -0.76 -28.87 -9.12
N THR A 201 -0.19 -29.87 -9.79
CA THR A 201 1.14 -29.73 -10.42
C THR A 201 1.19 -28.71 -11.56
N MET A 202 0.02 -28.31 -12.11
CA MET A 202 -0.07 -27.34 -13.20
C MET A 202 0.15 -25.88 -12.76
N GLY A 203 0.31 -25.60 -11.46
CA GLY A 203 0.66 -24.27 -10.94
C GLY A 203 -0.54 -23.34 -10.69
N ARG A 204 -0.25 -22.10 -10.27
CA ARG A 204 -1.28 -21.10 -9.94
C ARG A 204 -1.69 -20.30 -11.18
N VAL A 205 -2.92 -19.79 -11.14
CA VAL A 205 -3.50 -19.00 -12.25
C VAL A 205 -3.71 -17.56 -11.82
N PRO A 206 -3.77 -16.59 -12.76
CA PRO A 206 -4.01 -15.21 -12.43
C PRO A 206 -5.35 -15.05 -11.74
N GLN A 207 -5.42 -14.14 -10.77
CA GLN A 207 -6.64 -13.92 -9.99
C GLN A 207 -7.88 -13.63 -10.87
N ALA A 208 -7.71 -12.92 -11.99
CA ALA A 208 -8.78 -12.64 -12.95
C ALA A 208 -9.31 -13.91 -13.66
N ARG A 209 -8.47 -14.94 -13.79
CA ARG A 209 -8.77 -16.21 -14.45
C ARG A 209 -9.01 -17.37 -13.47
N ARG A 210 -9.05 -17.10 -12.17
CA ARG A 210 -9.30 -18.08 -11.09
C ARG A 210 -10.64 -18.81 -11.20
N HIS A 211 -11.59 -18.32 -12.00
CA HIS A 211 -12.85 -19.02 -12.30
C HIS A 211 -12.63 -20.44 -12.86
N ILE A 212 -11.46 -20.73 -13.43
CA ILE A 212 -11.09 -22.07 -13.91
C ILE A 212 -11.03 -23.11 -12.79
N GLU A 213 -10.57 -22.72 -11.59
CA GLU A 213 -10.58 -23.57 -10.39
C GLU A 213 -12.01 -23.97 -10.00
N GLY A 214 -12.94 -23.00 -10.12
CA GLY A 214 -14.36 -23.26 -9.88
C GLY A 214 -14.98 -24.21 -10.91
N LYS A 215 -14.51 -24.18 -12.17
CA LYS A 215 -14.94 -25.14 -13.20
C LYS A 215 -14.45 -26.54 -12.88
N PHE A 216 -13.18 -26.68 -12.47
CA PHE A 216 -12.62 -27.98 -12.04
C PHE A 216 -13.39 -28.57 -10.86
N ASN A 217 -13.63 -27.75 -9.82
CA ASN A 217 -14.39 -28.19 -8.64
C ASN A 217 -15.80 -28.66 -8.99
N LYS A 218 -16.49 -28.00 -9.94
CA LYS A 218 -17.81 -28.46 -10.43
C LYS A 218 -17.75 -29.81 -11.13
N ILE A 219 -16.68 -30.09 -11.88
CA ILE A 219 -16.50 -31.41 -12.52
C ILE A 219 -16.21 -32.46 -11.45
N LEU A 220 -15.34 -32.16 -10.48
CA LEU A 220 -15.10 -33.04 -9.34
C LEU A 220 -16.39 -33.32 -8.57
N ASP A 221 -17.23 -32.30 -8.33
CA ASP A 221 -18.54 -32.46 -7.69
C ASP A 221 -19.40 -33.46 -8.45
N ALA A 222 -19.52 -33.30 -9.77
CA ALA A 222 -20.29 -34.21 -10.61
C ALA A 222 -19.72 -35.65 -10.63
N LEU A 223 -18.40 -35.80 -10.60
CA LEU A 223 -17.74 -37.12 -10.54
C LEU A 223 -17.98 -37.80 -9.19
N PHE A 224 -17.87 -37.05 -8.09
CA PHE A 224 -18.13 -37.57 -6.75
C PHE A 224 -19.60 -37.91 -6.52
N ASP A 225 -20.54 -37.13 -7.08
CA ASP A 225 -21.97 -37.41 -6.99
C ASP A 225 -22.33 -38.71 -7.72
N LYS A 226 -21.71 -38.98 -8.88
CA LYS A 226 -21.87 -40.25 -9.61
C LYS A 226 -21.29 -41.45 -8.85
N LEU A 227 -20.21 -41.25 -8.08
CA LEU A 227 -19.53 -42.33 -7.34
C LEU A 227 -20.37 -42.91 -6.19
N SER A 228 -21.51 -42.27 -5.82
CA SER A 228 -22.40 -42.68 -4.72
C SER A 228 -21.64 -43.04 -3.44
N LEU A 229 -20.64 -42.23 -3.10
CA LEU A 229 -19.89 -42.33 -1.84
C LEU A 229 -20.82 -42.22 -0.63
N SER A 230 -20.35 -42.70 0.53
CA SER A 230 -20.87 -42.17 1.77
C SER A 230 -20.65 -40.64 1.74
N LYS A 231 -21.73 -39.85 1.89
CA LYS A 231 -21.70 -38.37 1.84
C LYS A 231 -20.50 -37.78 2.59
N LYS A 232 -20.08 -38.45 3.67
CA LYS A 232 -18.95 -38.12 4.52
C LYS A 232 -17.57 -38.17 3.84
N GLU A 233 -17.25 -39.21 3.07
CA GLU A 233 -15.93 -39.34 2.45
C GLU A 233 -15.73 -38.34 1.31
N THR A 234 -16.77 -38.14 0.49
CA THR A 234 -16.83 -37.06 -0.50
C THR A 234 -16.58 -35.70 0.13
N ASP A 235 -17.31 -35.39 1.19
CA ASP A 235 -17.24 -34.09 1.86
C ASP A 235 -15.85 -33.83 2.46
N MET A 236 -15.16 -34.88 2.92
CA MET A 236 -13.79 -34.77 3.42
C MET A 236 -12.79 -34.52 2.30
N VAL A 237 -12.86 -35.26 1.19
CA VAL A 237 -11.94 -35.05 0.05
C VAL A 237 -12.13 -33.67 -0.58
N LYS A 238 -13.38 -33.23 -0.76
CA LYS A 238 -13.70 -31.87 -1.24
C LYS A 238 -13.17 -30.80 -0.29
N PHE A 239 -13.34 -31.01 1.02
CA PHE A 239 -12.84 -30.08 2.03
C PHE A 239 -11.32 -29.99 2.03
N SER A 240 -10.60 -31.11 1.98
CA SER A 240 -9.13 -31.14 1.94
C SER A 240 -8.60 -30.41 0.69
N ASN A 241 -9.15 -30.67 -0.50
CA ASN A 241 -8.75 -29.96 -1.72
C ASN A 241 -9.03 -28.44 -1.63
N ARG A 242 -10.20 -28.04 -1.13
CA ARG A 242 -10.52 -26.62 -0.92
C ARG A 242 -9.57 -25.97 0.09
N LEU A 243 -9.19 -26.67 1.14
CA LEU A 243 -8.31 -26.17 2.18
C LEU A 243 -6.88 -25.96 1.65
N GLU A 244 -6.37 -26.92 0.88
CA GLU A 244 -5.07 -26.80 0.20
C GLU A 244 -5.06 -25.66 -0.84
N GLN A 245 -6.15 -25.46 -1.60
CA GLN A 245 -6.29 -24.31 -2.50
C GLN A 245 -6.29 -22.94 -1.81
N LEU A 246 -6.66 -22.90 -0.53
CA LEU A 246 -6.65 -21.68 0.28
C LEU A 246 -5.28 -21.41 0.91
N GLU A 247 -4.49 -22.45 1.13
CA GLU A 247 -3.10 -22.40 1.56
C GLU A 247 -2.15 -22.00 0.43
N GLU A 248 -2.31 -22.63 -0.73
CA GLU A 248 -1.90 -22.00 -1.98
C GLU A 248 -2.63 -20.65 -2.11
N GLY A 249 -2.25 -19.68 -2.93
CA GLY A 249 -2.85 -18.34 -2.86
C GLY A 249 -2.56 -17.53 -1.57
N GLY A 250 -2.04 -18.13 -0.49
CA GLY A 250 -1.44 -17.43 0.65
C GLY A 250 -2.41 -16.56 1.47
N ASP A 251 -3.71 -16.81 1.38
CA ASP A 251 -4.74 -15.95 1.96
C ASP A 251 -5.09 -16.40 3.38
N SER A 252 -4.15 -16.20 4.32
CA SER A 252 -4.27 -16.60 5.74
C SER A 252 -5.57 -16.11 6.40
N ARG A 253 -6.12 -14.98 5.94
CA ARG A 253 -7.41 -14.44 6.39
C ARG A 253 -8.59 -15.36 6.05
N LYS A 254 -8.60 -15.96 4.86
CA LYS A 254 -9.66 -16.90 4.45
C LYS A 254 -9.60 -18.21 5.22
N ILE A 255 -8.39 -18.70 5.50
CA ILE A 255 -8.18 -19.90 6.32
C ILE A 255 -8.72 -19.66 7.74
N GLU A 256 -8.41 -18.51 8.35
CA GLU A 256 -8.95 -18.17 9.67
C GLU A 256 -10.48 -17.99 9.64
N GLY A 257 -11.03 -17.42 8.57
CA GLY A 257 -12.48 -17.33 8.37
C GLY A 257 -13.16 -18.71 8.31
N GLU A 258 -12.59 -19.65 7.56
CA GLU A 258 -13.09 -21.04 7.46
C GLU A 258 -12.99 -21.76 8.82
N LYS A 259 -11.88 -21.56 9.55
CA LYS A 259 -11.72 -22.09 10.91
C LYS A 259 -12.82 -21.60 11.86
N ILE A 260 -13.07 -20.29 11.87
CA ILE A 260 -14.13 -19.69 12.71
C ILE A 260 -15.50 -20.26 12.32
N PHE A 261 -15.77 -20.41 11.03
CA PHE A 261 -17.01 -21.01 10.55
C PHE A 261 -17.21 -22.44 11.05
N ILE A 262 -16.18 -23.29 10.94
CA ILE A 262 -16.24 -24.68 11.43
C ILE A 262 -16.41 -24.72 12.94
N MET A 263 -15.71 -23.87 13.70
CA MET A 263 -15.87 -23.79 15.16
C MET A 263 -17.31 -23.45 15.55
N ARG A 264 -17.93 -22.46 14.88
CA ARG A 264 -19.34 -22.13 15.12
C ARG A 264 -20.27 -23.31 14.82
N LYS A 265 -20.03 -24.05 13.73
CA LYS A 265 -20.81 -25.25 13.40
C LYS A 265 -20.67 -26.37 14.43
N VAL A 266 -19.47 -26.54 14.97
CA VAL A 266 -19.21 -27.48 16.07
C VAL A 266 -19.99 -27.07 17.32
N ASP A 267 -19.94 -25.78 17.71
CA ASP A 267 -20.64 -25.27 18.89
C ASP A 267 -22.17 -25.36 18.75
N GLU A 268 -22.70 -25.04 17.56
CA GLU A 268 -24.13 -25.17 17.21
C GLU A 268 -24.60 -26.63 17.38
N LEU A 269 -23.92 -27.58 16.73
CA LEU A 269 -24.28 -29.01 16.82
C LEU A 269 -24.13 -29.55 18.24
N GLN A 270 -23.12 -29.12 19.00
CA GLN A 270 -22.97 -29.49 20.40
C GLN A 270 -24.14 -28.99 21.26
N SER A 271 -24.59 -27.76 21.01
CA SER A 271 -25.73 -27.15 21.70
C SER A 271 -27.04 -27.86 21.35
N GLU A 272 -27.25 -28.19 20.07
CA GLU A 272 -28.41 -28.96 19.61
C GLU A 272 -28.45 -30.37 20.23
N ILE A 273 -27.31 -31.09 20.21
CA ILE A 273 -27.19 -32.41 20.86
C ILE A 273 -27.53 -32.28 22.35
N PHE A 274 -26.97 -31.29 23.06
CA PHE A 274 -27.23 -31.08 24.47
C PHE A 274 -28.71 -30.78 24.75
N GLN A 275 -29.36 -29.95 23.93
CA GLN A 275 -30.80 -29.68 24.06
C GLN A 275 -31.64 -30.94 23.84
N LEU A 276 -31.34 -31.73 22.80
CA LEU A 276 -32.05 -32.97 22.53
C LEU A 276 -31.84 -34.01 23.64
N GLU A 277 -30.62 -34.13 24.17
CA GLU A 277 -30.29 -35.01 25.30
C GLU A 277 -31.03 -34.60 26.58
N ASN A 278 -31.06 -33.30 26.91
CA ASN A 278 -31.84 -32.79 28.03
C ASN A 278 -33.34 -33.02 27.84
N ASN A 279 -33.87 -32.78 26.65
CA ASN A 279 -35.27 -33.01 26.33
C ASN A 279 -35.64 -34.50 26.50
N ILE A 280 -34.79 -35.44 26.06
CA ILE A 280 -34.98 -36.87 26.29
C ILE A 280 -35.03 -37.21 27.79
N GLN A 281 -34.20 -36.58 28.62
CA GLN A 281 -34.22 -36.86 30.06
C GLN A 281 -35.59 -36.56 30.69
N PHE A 282 -36.32 -35.55 30.19
CA PHE A 282 -37.70 -35.27 30.63
C PHE A 282 -38.71 -36.33 30.17
N PHE A 283 -38.52 -36.94 28.99
CA PHE A 283 -39.38 -38.03 28.50
C PHE A 283 -39.05 -39.40 29.12
N SER A 284 -37.81 -39.62 29.59
CA SER A 284 -37.35 -40.88 30.18
C SER A 284 -38.06 -41.29 31.49
N LYS A 285 -38.79 -40.37 32.12
CA LYS A 285 -39.66 -40.67 33.27
C LYS A 285 -40.93 -41.45 32.91
N GLY A 286 -41.22 -41.67 31.62
CA GLY A 286 -42.30 -42.53 31.13
C GLY A 286 -41.80 -43.54 30.09
N LYS A 287 -41.95 -44.84 30.40
CA LYS A 287 -41.63 -46.06 29.63
C LYS A 287 -40.97 -45.86 28.23
N GLY A 288 -39.75 -46.41 28.09
CA GLY A 288 -38.84 -46.30 26.92
C GLY A 288 -39.27 -46.93 25.60
N ASP A 289 -40.57 -47.01 25.29
CA ASP A 289 -41.09 -47.51 24.01
C ASP A 289 -41.83 -46.43 23.19
N ASN A 290 -41.67 -45.16 23.56
CA ASN A 290 -42.29 -44.03 22.85
C ASN A 290 -41.60 -43.80 21.48
N PRO A 291 -42.32 -43.87 20.35
CA PRO A 291 -41.77 -43.61 19.01
C PRO A 291 -41.07 -42.25 18.87
N LEU A 292 -41.53 -41.22 19.60
CA LEU A 292 -40.90 -39.90 19.60
C LEU A 292 -39.50 -39.93 20.24
N VAL A 293 -39.31 -40.70 21.31
CA VAL A 293 -37.99 -40.85 21.97
C VAL A 293 -37.02 -41.58 21.05
N LYS A 294 -37.48 -42.62 20.34
CA LYS A 294 -36.65 -43.33 19.35
C LYS A 294 -36.22 -42.41 18.20
N GLU A 295 -37.12 -41.56 17.71
CA GLU A 295 -36.80 -40.58 16.66
C GLU A 295 -35.81 -39.51 17.14
N VAL A 296 -35.96 -39.01 18.38
CA VAL A 296 -35.00 -38.05 18.95
C VAL A 296 -33.63 -38.69 19.19
N LEU A 297 -33.55 -39.95 19.63
CA LEU A 297 -32.28 -40.68 19.75
C LEU A 297 -31.57 -40.82 18.40
N LYS A 298 -32.32 -41.18 17.35
CA LYS A 298 -31.80 -41.26 15.99
C LYS A 298 -31.29 -39.91 15.47
N ASN A 299 -31.98 -38.81 15.80
CA ASN A 299 -31.52 -37.46 15.48
C ASN A 299 -30.24 -37.08 16.24
N ILE A 300 -30.13 -37.44 17.52
CA ILE A 300 -28.92 -37.24 18.31
C ILE A 300 -27.74 -38.00 17.71
N GLU A 301 -27.93 -39.26 17.29
CA GLU A 301 -26.89 -40.03 16.61
C GLU A 301 -26.45 -39.36 15.30
N ARG A 302 -27.39 -38.91 14.46
CA ARG A 302 -27.08 -38.18 13.23
C ARG A 302 -26.27 -36.91 13.52
N HIS A 303 -26.67 -36.11 14.51
CA HIS A 303 -25.93 -34.91 14.89
C HIS A 303 -24.56 -35.24 15.48
N LYS A 304 -24.40 -36.35 16.21
CA LYS A 304 -23.09 -36.81 16.71
C LYS A 304 -22.16 -37.22 15.56
N GLU A 305 -22.68 -37.86 14.52
CA GLU A 305 -21.91 -38.19 13.32
C GLU A 305 -21.49 -36.95 12.52
N GLU A 306 -22.40 -35.99 12.33
CA GLU A 306 -22.11 -34.69 11.71
C GLU A 306 -21.07 -33.93 12.52
N LEU A 307 -21.22 -33.86 13.85
CA LEU A 307 -20.27 -33.23 14.76
C LEU A 307 -18.88 -33.86 14.65
N LYS A 308 -18.80 -35.20 14.53
CA LYS A 308 -17.52 -35.90 14.31
C LYS A 308 -16.86 -35.44 13.01
N SER A 309 -17.62 -35.37 11.90
CA SER A 309 -17.12 -34.87 10.62
C SER A 309 -16.59 -33.43 10.71
N TRP A 310 -17.33 -32.52 11.35
CA TRP A 310 -16.86 -31.14 11.54
C TRP A 310 -15.63 -31.03 12.45
N LYS A 311 -15.52 -31.87 13.48
CA LYS A 311 -14.32 -31.96 14.33
C LYS A 311 -13.11 -32.48 13.54
N ASP A 312 -13.30 -33.46 12.65
CA ASP A 312 -12.24 -33.98 11.79
C ASP A 312 -11.75 -32.90 10.81
N LYS A 313 -12.66 -32.11 10.20
CA LYS A 313 -12.31 -30.93 9.38
C LYS A 313 -11.55 -29.87 10.18
N LEU A 314 -11.98 -29.57 11.41
CA LEU A 314 -11.31 -28.63 12.29
C LEU A 314 -9.89 -29.10 12.66
N LYS A 315 -9.71 -30.41 12.85
CA LYS A 315 -8.40 -31.02 13.12
C LYS A 315 -7.46 -30.86 11.93
N GLN A 316 -7.94 -31.04 10.69
CA GLN A 316 -7.13 -30.78 9.49
C GLN A 316 -6.62 -29.33 9.43
N ILE A 317 -7.49 -28.34 9.64
CA ILE A 317 -7.07 -26.92 9.68
C ILE A 317 -6.03 -26.65 10.78
N ARG A 318 -6.19 -27.26 11.95
CA ARG A 318 -5.27 -27.06 13.09
C ARG A 318 -3.89 -27.66 12.81
N ASN A 319 -3.82 -28.82 12.18
CA ASN A 319 -2.57 -29.49 11.86
C ASN A 319 -1.74 -28.69 10.85
N MET A 320 -2.37 -27.98 9.91
CA MET A 320 -1.67 -27.11 8.95
C MET A 320 -0.99 -25.88 9.55
N LYS A 321 -1.38 -25.46 10.77
CA LYS A 321 -0.73 -24.33 11.47
C LYS A 321 0.45 -24.75 12.35
N GLN A 322 0.70 -26.05 12.50
CA GLN A 322 1.76 -26.60 13.35
C GLN A 322 3.01 -27.04 12.58
N GLU A 323 2.91 -27.17 11.26
CA GLU A 323 4.04 -27.23 10.32
C GLU A 323 4.36 -25.82 9.79
#